data_AF-C6XMZ2-F1
#
_entry.id   AF-C6XMZ2-F1
#
_cell.length_a   1.000
_cell.length_b   1.000
_cell.length_c   1.000
_cell.angle_alpha   90.00
_cell.angle_beta   90.00
_cell.angle_gamma   90.00
#
_symmetry.space_group_name_H-M   'P 1'
#
loop_
_entity.id
_entity.type
_entity.pdbx_description
1 polymer ?
#
loop_
_entity_poly.entity_id
_entity_poly.type
_entity_poly.pdbx_seq_one_letter_code
_entity_poly.pdbx_strand_id
1 'polypeptide(L)'
;MTNTNSDLKQAVLDVLDVIIHPDTAKSLVKSQRVQGLSIQNGGQVGFIIEIDGGPSPQADSLQKTIEEAVSQINGVSKVTVVMTSHSETPQSRPSSQPAMAPGATHRMQKGDGTATKDAKRPAKASSTPAERTSLPGVNAMIAIASAKGGVGKSSVTANLAVACAQLGLKVGILDTDVYGPSIPTMFGSSEIEPQQNKEGKLIPIEAHGIKTMSIGYLADTDAPMIWRGPVVVSAINQMMKDVEWGNLDILFVDTPPGTGDIQLSLAQRAPLTGAVIVSTPQEIALADVRRGVAMFHKTHTPVLGIIENMAWFDDPVSNNRTYIFGEGGAKKTAEALDIPFLGELPIVPKIRKDADNGTPAVLTNGPVQDSFRLIAEQIIASLDAPQGKAPPRIIFE
;
A
#
# COMPACT_ATOMS: atom_id res chain seq x y z
N MET A 1 -26.09 28.50 -29.75
CA MET A 1 -25.92 27.05 -29.96
C MET A 1 -25.03 26.55 -28.84
N THR A 2 -25.59 25.84 -27.87
CA THR A 2 -24.82 25.26 -26.75
C THR A 2 -24.05 24.06 -27.29
N ASN A 3 -22.76 24.21 -27.56
CA ASN A 3 -21.91 23.07 -27.92
C ASN A 3 -21.99 22.04 -26.80
N THR A 4 -22.42 20.82 -27.12
CA THR A 4 -22.42 19.73 -26.14
C THR A 4 -20.98 19.27 -25.90
N ASN A 5 -20.68 18.67 -24.75
CA ASN A 5 -19.35 18.07 -24.49
C ASN A 5 -18.98 17.02 -25.55
N SER A 6 -19.97 16.44 -26.25
CA SER A 6 -19.76 15.52 -27.38
C SER A 6 -19.21 16.23 -28.61
N ASP A 7 -19.75 17.41 -28.96
CA ASP A 7 -19.28 18.20 -30.12
C ASP A 7 -17.87 18.73 -29.86
N LEU A 8 -17.60 19.18 -28.63
CA LEU A 8 -16.27 19.64 -28.22
C LEU A 8 -15.25 18.49 -28.26
N LYS A 9 -15.66 17.27 -27.86
CA LYS A 9 -14.81 16.08 -27.94
C LYS A 9 -14.44 15.74 -29.38
N GLN A 10 -15.40 15.81 -30.29
CA GLN A 10 -15.12 15.56 -31.71
C GLN A 10 -14.16 16.62 -32.28
N ALA A 11 -14.37 17.90 -31.98
CA ALA A 11 -13.47 18.97 -32.42
C ALA A 11 -12.03 18.79 -31.90
N VAL A 12 -11.86 18.34 -30.66
CA VAL A 12 -10.52 18.02 -30.11
C VAL A 12 -9.89 16.84 -30.86
N LEU A 13 -10.65 15.78 -31.13
CA LEU A 13 -10.14 14.63 -31.89
C LEU A 13 -9.74 15.02 -33.32
N ASP A 14 -10.50 15.89 -33.97
CA ASP A 14 -10.20 16.37 -35.32
C ASP A 14 -8.86 17.15 -35.36
N VAL A 15 -8.60 18.00 -34.36
CA VAL A 15 -7.32 18.71 -34.22
C VAL A 15 -6.17 17.73 -33.96
N LEU A 16 -6.37 16.73 -33.10
CA LEU A 16 -5.35 15.72 -32.80
C LEU A 16 -5.06 14.80 -34.00
N ASP A 17 -5.99 14.60 -34.93
CA ASP A 17 -5.76 13.77 -36.13
C ASP A 17 -4.83 14.45 -37.16
N VAL A 18 -4.60 15.77 -37.03
CA VAL A 18 -3.69 16.52 -37.92
C VAL A 18 -2.25 16.56 -37.38
N ILE A 19 -2.07 16.32 -36.07
CA ILE A 19 -0.75 16.36 -35.44
C ILE A 19 -0.10 14.97 -35.54
N ILE A 20 1.16 14.92 -36.00
CA ILE A 20 1.90 13.67 -36.17
C ILE A 20 2.66 13.31 -34.89
N HIS A 21 2.49 12.06 -34.46
CA HIS A 21 3.24 11.47 -33.36
C HIS A 21 4.70 11.20 -33.79
N PRO A 22 5.71 11.67 -33.03
CA PRO A 22 7.11 11.60 -33.43
C PRO A 22 7.61 10.16 -33.59
N ASP A 23 7.21 9.26 -32.69
CA ASP A 23 7.74 7.89 -32.67
C ASP A 23 7.03 6.92 -33.62
N THR A 24 5.78 7.19 -33.98
CA THR A 24 4.97 6.25 -34.81
C THR A 24 4.77 6.74 -36.24
N ALA A 25 5.12 8.00 -36.53
CA ALA A 25 4.87 8.68 -37.81
C ALA A 25 3.39 8.64 -38.27
N LYS A 26 2.46 8.40 -37.35
CA LYS A 26 0.99 8.42 -37.55
C LYS A 26 0.40 9.64 -36.85
N SER A 27 -0.84 10.02 -37.17
CA SER A 27 -1.54 11.05 -36.41
C SER A 27 -1.69 10.65 -34.94
N LEU A 28 -1.82 11.60 -34.02
CA LEU A 28 -1.97 11.30 -32.59
C LEU A 28 -3.18 10.39 -32.33
N VAL A 29 -4.30 10.59 -33.03
CA VAL A 29 -5.48 9.71 -32.90
C VAL A 29 -5.19 8.28 -33.40
N LYS A 30 -4.51 8.15 -34.56
CA LYS A 30 -4.19 6.84 -35.17
C LYS A 30 -2.99 6.15 -34.53
N SER A 31 -2.20 6.88 -33.73
CA SER A 31 -1.05 6.33 -33.00
C SER A 31 -1.47 5.37 -31.89
N GLN A 32 -2.73 5.46 -31.41
CA GLN A 32 -3.21 4.79 -30.19
C GLN A 32 -2.41 5.16 -28.91
N ARG A 33 -1.59 6.22 -28.97
CA ARG A 33 -0.79 6.73 -27.84
C ARG A 33 -1.47 7.86 -27.07
N VAL A 34 -2.61 8.34 -27.55
CA VAL A 34 -3.46 9.31 -26.81
C VAL A 34 -4.37 8.54 -25.87
N GLN A 35 -4.24 8.81 -24.57
CA GLN A 35 -5.02 8.14 -23.52
C GLN A 35 -5.78 9.15 -22.67
N GLY A 36 -6.93 8.73 -22.16
CA GLY A 36 -7.64 9.48 -21.12
C GLY A 36 -8.18 10.84 -21.56
N LEU A 37 -8.55 11.02 -22.84
CA LEU A 37 -9.20 12.24 -23.31
C LEU A 37 -10.47 12.52 -22.52
N SER A 38 -10.42 13.58 -21.72
CA SER A 38 -11.47 14.03 -20.82
C SER A 38 -11.80 15.50 -21.08
N ILE A 39 -13.10 15.82 -21.00
CA ILE A 39 -13.61 17.17 -21.16
C ILE A 39 -14.56 17.42 -19.99
N GLN A 40 -14.24 18.42 -19.16
CA GLN A 40 -15.05 18.79 -18.00
C GLN A 40 -16.05 19.89 -18.34
N ASN A 41 -17.12 19.98 -17.56
CA ASN A 41 -18.07 21.08 -17.62
C ASN A 41 -17.34 22.40 -17.36
N GLY A 42 -17.36 23.30 -18.34
CA GLY A 42 -16.57 24.54 -18.32
C GLY A 42 -15.37 24.55 -19.28
N GLY A 43 -15.19 23.52 -20.13
CA GLY A 43 -14.25 23.57 -21.25
C GLY A 43 -12.82 23.14 -20.94
N GLN A 44 -12.58 22.47 -19.81
CA GLN A 44 -11.24 21.98 -19.48
C GLN A 44 -10.99 20.64 -20.19
N VAL A 45 -9.94 20.58 -21.00
CA VAL A 45 -9.56 19.41 -21.80
C VAL A 45 -8.27 18.83 -21.25
N GLY A 46 -8.26 17.53 -20.94
CA GLY A 46 -7.08 16.85 -20.42
C GLY A 46 -6.88 15.48 -21.06
N PHE A 47 -5.63 15.15 -21.41
CA PHE A 47 -5.25 13.85 -21.97
C PHE A 47 -3.74 13.59 -21.82
N ILE A 48 -3.37 12.33 -21.97
CA ILE A 48 -2.00 11.83 -21.85
C ILE A 48 -1.51 11.40 -23.24
N ILE A 49 -0.24 11.65 -23.52
CA ILE A 49 0.44 11.14 -24.71
C ILE A 49 1.65 10.32 -24.27
N GLU A 50 1.72 9.10 -24.77
CA GLU A 50 2.87 8.23 -24.59
C GLU A 50 3.93 8.50 -25.66
N ILE A 51 5.16 8.80 -25.24
CA ILE A 51 6.33 9.02 -26.08
C ILE A 51 7.44 8.04 -25.70
N ASP A 52 8.22 7.60 -26.68
CA ASP A 52 9.37 6.74 -26.43
C ASP A 52 10.56 7.59 -25.94
N GLY A 53 11.33 7.07 -24.98
CA GLY A 53 12.59 7.72 -24.55
C GLY A 53 12.50 8.80 -23.47
N GLY A 54 11.33 9.10 -22.91
CA GLY A 54 11.18 10.00 -21.76
C GLY A 54 11.19 11.49 -22.10
N PRO A 55 11.35 12.37 -21.08
CA PRO A 55 11.38 13.81 -21.28
C PRO A 55 12.49 14.22 -22.27
N SER A 56 12.11 14.85 -23.37
CA SER A 56 13.02 15.27 -24.44
C SER A 56 12.58 16.62 -25.02
N PRO A 57 13.48 17.41 -25.65
CA PRO A 57 13.10 18.65 -26.31
C PRO A 57 12.01 18.47 -27.40
N GLN A 58 11.96 17.28 -28.01
CA GLN A 58 10.95 16.91 -28.99
C GLN A 58 9.58 16.66 -28.33
N ALA A 59 9.57 16.05 -27.14
CA ALA A 59 8.37 15.90 -26.30
C ALA A 59 7.81 17.25 -25.85
N ASP A 60 8.67 18.13 -25.36
CA ASP A 60 8.29 19.46 -24.88
C ASP A 60 7.74 20.30 -26.05
N SER A 61 8.36 20.22 -27.22
CA SER A 61 7.89 20.88 -28.43
C SER A 61 6.52 20.33 -28.87
N LEU A 62 6.33 19.02 -28.85
CA LEU A 62 5.07 18.38 -29.19
C LEU A 62 3.97 18.78 -28.20
N GLN A 63 4.26 18.80 -26.90
CA GLN A 63 3.32 19.19 -25.86
C GLN A 63 2.81 20.61 -26.11
N LYS A 64 3.73 21.54 -26.35
CA LYS A 64 3.42 22.93 -26.63
C LYS A 64 2.56 23.09 -27.89
N THR A 65 2.91 22.40 -28.99
CA THR A 65 2.13 22.44 -30.23
C THR A 65 0.69 21.97 -30.00
N ILE A 66 0.50 20.93 -29.19
CA ILE A 66 -0.82 20.37 -28.89
C ILE A 66 -1.62 21.28 -27.98
N GLU A 67 -1.01 21.80 -26.91
CA GLU A 67 -1.66 22.76 -26.01
C GLU A 67 -2.12 24.00 -26.76
N GLU A 68 -1.27 24.55 -27.64
CA GLU A 68 -1.61 25.68 -28.50
C GLU A 68 -2.77 25.34 -29.44
N ALA A 69 -2.69 24.22 -30.18
CA ALA A 69 -3.72 23.85 -31.15
C ALA A 69 -5.10 23.59 -30.50
N VAL A 70 -5.13 22.87 -29.38
CA VAL A 70 -6.37 22.54 -28.68
C VAL A 70 -6.97 23.77 -27.97
N SER A 71 -6.13 24.71 -27.51
CA SER A 71 -6.61 25.95 -26.88
C SER A 71 -7.40 26.88 -27.81
N GLN A 72 -7.24 26.73 -29.14
CA GLN A 72 -7.95 27.53 -30.14
C GLN A 72 -9.37 27.02 -30.46
N ILE A 73 -9.77 25.87 -29.89
CA ILE A 73 -11.09 25.29 -30.13
C ILE A 73 -12.14 26.06 -29.33
N ASN A 74 -13.19 26.53 -30.00
CA ASN A 74 -14.31 27.22 -29.37
C ASN A 74 -14.97 26.35 -28.29
N GLY A 75 -14.92 26.79 -27.04
CA GLY A 75 -15.44 26.07 -25.88
C GLY A 75 -14.36 25.44 -24.99
N VAL A 76 -13.08 25.54 -25.36
CA VAL A 76 -11.94 25.16 -24.51
C VAL A 76 -11.53 26.35 -23.63
N SER A 77 -11.46 26.14 -22.31
CA SER A 77 -11.01 27.14 -21.33
C SER A 77 -9.63 26.85 -20.77
N LYS A 78 -9.21 25.57 -20.76
CA LYS A 78 -7.90 25.13 -20.30
C LYS A 78 -7.53 23.82 -20.97
N VAL A 79 -6.26 23.67 -21.36
CA VAL A 79 -5.70 22.42 -21.86
C VAL A 79 -4.66 21.92 -20.88
N THR A 80 -4.62 20.61 -20.62
CA THR A 80 -3.56 19.97 -19.85
C THR A 80 -3.14 18.71 -20.56
N VAL A 81 -1.94 18.72 -21.14
CA VAL A 81 -1.34 17.58 -21.81
C VAL A 81 -0.22 17.06 -20.94
N VAL A 82 -0.21 15.75 -20.67
CA VAL A 82 0.87 15.12 -19.92
C VAL A 82 1.62 14.15 -20.83
N MET A 83 2.93 14.35 -20.95
CA MET A 83 3.82 13.44 -21.65
C MET A 83 4.29 12.34 -20.71
N THR A 84 4.19 11.08 -21.15
CA THR A 84 4.62 9.91 -20.38
C THR A 84 5.46 8.99 -21.27
N SER A 85 6.41 8.28 -20.70
CA SER A 85 7.19 7.27 -21.44
C SER A 85 7.11 5.91 -20.78
N HIS A 86 7.14 4.85 -21.58
CA HIS A 86 7.32 3.51 -21.05
C HIS A 86 8.73 3.39 -20.46
N SER A 87 8.83 3.19 -19.15
CA SER A 87 10.06 2.77 -18.49
C SER A 87 9.82 1.36 -17.97
N GLU A 88 10.39 0.36 -18.64
CA GLU A 88 10.65 -0.93 -17.99
C GLU A 88 11.46 -0.67 -16.72
N THR A 89 11.15 -1.41 -15.65
CA THR A 89 11.79 -1.49 -14.33
C THR A 89 13.10 -0.71 -14.13
N PRO A 90 13.29 0.01 -13.00
CA PRO A 90 14.61 0.53 -12.63
C PRO A 90 15.54 -0.65 -12.29
N GLN A 91 16.20 -1.20 -13.31
CA GLN A 91 17.39 -2.01 -13.14
C GLN A 91 18.49 -1.13 -12.56
N SER A 92 19.05 -1.62 -11.46
CA SER A 92 20.30 -1.20 -10.86
C SER A 92 21.32 -0.69 -11.88
N ARG A 93 21.71 0.59 -11.77
CA ARG A 93 22.86 1.14 -12.49
C ARG A 93 24.13 0.35 -12.10
N PRO A 94 24.86 -0.27 -13.04
CA PRO A 94 26.27 -0.53 -12.86
C PRO A 94 26.99 0.81 -13.07
N SER A 95 27.74 1.25 -12.07
CA SER A 95 28.63 2.41 -12.19
C SER A 95 29.69 2.12 -13.25
N SER A 96 29.64 2.82 -14.37
CA SER A 96 30.71 2.89 -15.36
C SER A 96 31.90 3.69 -14.79
N GLN A 97 33.05 3.04 -14.66
CA GLN A 97 34.34 3.72 -14.56
C GLN A 97 34.71 4.34 -15.92
N PRO A 98 35.40 5.50 -15.96
CA PRO A 98 35.93 6.04 -17.20
C PRO A 98 37.22 5.33 -17.62
N ALA A 99 37.39 5.19 -18.94
CA ALA A 99 38.56 4.61 -19.60
C ALA A 99 39.84 5.45 -19.39
N MET A 100 40.98 4.76 -19.24
CA MET A 100 42.31 5.26 -19.62
C MET A 100 43.16 4.12 -20.17
N ALA A 101 43.89 4.42 -21.25
CA ALA A 101 45.02 3.65 -21.77
C ALA A 101 46.34 4.42 -21.49
N PRO A 102 47.53 3.92 -21.87
CA PRO A 102 48.21 2.74 -21.33
C PRO A 102 49.64 3.07 -20.82
N GLY A 103 50.22 2.23 -19.95
CA GLY A 103 51.67 2.05 -19.87
C GLY A 103 52.35 2.14 -18.49
N ALA A 104 53.36 1.27 -18.34
CA ALA A 104 54.52 1.30 -17.43
C ALA A 104 54.42 0.71 -16.00
N THR A 105 55.05 -0.46 -15.90
CA THR A 105 55.82 -1.06 -14.79
C THR A 105 56.27 -0.13 -13.64
N HIS A 106 56.06 -0.52 -12.38
CA HIS A 106 57.14 -0.83 -11.42
C HIS A 106 56.62 -1.27 -10.03
N ARG A 107 57.51 -1.99 -9.34
CA ARG A 107 57.43 -2.72 -8.08
C ARG A 107 57.72 -1.83 -6.87
N MET A 108 57.16 -2.22 -5.71
CA MET A 108 57.70 -2.11 -4.33
C MET A 108 57.40 -0.88 -3.41
N GLN A 109 56.94 -1.24 -2.20
CA GLN A 109 57.42 -0.86 -0.85
C GLN A 109 56.72 0.25 -0.04
N LYS A 110 56.47 -0.11 1.23
CA LYS A 110 56.00 0.73 2.37
C LYS A 110 57.02 1.82 2.73
N GLY A 111 56.52 2.97 3.21
CA GLY A 111 57.31 3.95 3.96
C GLY A 111 56.44 5.05 4.58
N ASP A 112 56.71 5.35 5.85
CA ASP A 112 56.08 6.35 6.72
C ASP A 112 56.33 7.82 6.30
N GLY A 113 55.51 8.76 6.80
CA GLY A 113 55.95 10.16 6.99
C GLY A 113 54.96 11.30 6.73
N THR A 114 54.40 11.85 7.81
CA THR A 114 54.21 13.29 8.14
C THR A 114 53.58 14.31 7.15
N ALA A 115 52.38 14.79 7.54
CA ALA A 115 51.93 16.19 7.70
C ALA A 115 52.08 17.25 6.57
N THR A 116 50.96 17.79 6.06
CA THR A 116 50.37 19.11 6.43
C THR A 116 49.37 19.67 5.39
N LYS A 117 48.30 20.31 5.93
CA LYS A 117 47.51 21.47 5.45
C LYS A 117 46.52 21.38 4.28
N ASP A 118 45.27 21.65 4.67
CA ASP A 118 44.27 22.52 4.05
C ASP A 118 43.75 22.22 2.64
N ALA A 119 42.65 21.44 2.59
CA ALA A 119 41.63 21.60 1.56
C ALA A 119 40.24 21.27 2.15
N LYS A 120 39.34 22.27 2.11
CA LYS A 120 37.94 22.20 2.53
C LYS A 120 37.22 21.04 1.83
N ARG A 121 36.74 20.08 2.62
CA ARG A 121 35.89 18.96 2.20
C ARG A 121 34.45 19.47 2.05
N PRO A 122 33.74 19.22 0.93
CA PRO A 122 32.32 19.55 0.85
C PRO A 122 31.54 18.64 1.79
N ALA A 123 30.63 19.24 2.56
CA ALA A 123 29.79 18.55 3.52
C ALA A 123 28.96 17.46 2.82
N LYS A 124 29.03 16.23 3.34
CA LYS A 124 28.09 15.16 2.99
C LYS A 124 26.69 15.66 3.29
N ALA A 125 25.84 15.74 2.28
CA ALA A 125 24.40 15.90 2.45
C ALA A 125 23.90 14.75 3.33
N SER A 126 23.67 15.05 4.61
CA SER A 126 22.93 14.19 5.51
C SER A 126 21.50 14.18 5.00
N SER A 127 21.09 13.10 4.33
CA SER A 127 19.68 12.77 4.21
C SER A 127 19.17 12.50 5.62
N THR A 128 18.59 13.52 6.24
CA THR A 128 17.82 13.38 7.47
C THR A 128 16.75 12.31 7.21
N PRO A 129 16.65 11.25 8.03
CA PRO A 129 15.49 10.38 7.99
C PRO A 129 14.26 11.26 8.21
N ALA A 130 13.25 11.12 7.36
CA ALA A 130 11.96 11.75 7.59
C ALA A 130 11.52 11.40 9.03
N GLU A 131 11.27 12.43 9.83
CA GLU A 131 10.84 12.31 11.21
C GLU A 131 9.55 11.48 11.21
N ARG A 132 9.63 10.23 11.70
CA ARG A 132 8.48 9.32 11.80
C ARG A 132 7.46 10.00 12.69
N THR A 133 6.44 10.60 12.07
CA THR A 133 5.44 11.37 12.77
C THR A 133 4.59 10.38 13.56
N SER A 134 4.81 10.30 14.88
CA SER A 134 3.96 9.48 15.76
C SER A 134 2.52 9.95 15.66
N LEU A 135 1.57 9.02 15.51
CA LEU A 135 0.16 9.36 15.52
C LEU A 135 -0.27 9.69 16.96
N PRO A 136 -0.65 10.94 17.28
CA PRO A 136 -0.94 11.32 18.66
C PRO A 136 -2.05 10.46 19.26
N GLY A 137 -1.83 9.95 20.49
CA GLY A 137 -2.81 9.14 21.21
C GLY A 137 -2.82 7.64 20.85
N VAL A 138 -2.04 7.19 19.85
CA VAL A 138 -1.97 5.77 19.47
C VAL A 138 -0.66 5.15 19.96
N ASN A 139 -0.75 4.17 20.86
CA ASN A 139 0.43 3.51 21.45
C ASN A 139 1.13 2.57 20.47
N ALA A 140 0.37 1.72 19.77
CA ALA A 140 0.91 0.81 18.76
C ALA A 140 0.11 0.85 17.45
N MET A 141 0.81 0.92 16.32
CA MET A 141 0.21 0.83 14.98
C MET A 141 0.70 -0.44 14.30
N ILE A 142 -0.24 -1.35 13.99
CA ILE A 142 0.08 -2.67 13.44
C ILE A 142 -0.51 -2.80 12.05
N ALA A 143 0.35 -2.97 11.04
CA ALA A 143 -0.11 -3.26 9.68
C ALA A 143 -0.53 -4.74 9.56
N ILE A 144 -1.73 -5.00 9.07
CA ILE A 144 -2.18 -6.33 8.68
C ILE A 144 -2.05 -6.44 7.15
N ALA A 145 -1.12 -7.26 6.70
CA ALA A 145 -0.70 -7.35 5.32
C ALA A 145 -0.94 -8.74 4.72
N SER A 146 -1.22 -8.79 3.42
CA SER A 146 -1.21 -10.03 2.65
C SER A 146 -0.56 -9.78 1.31
N ALA A 147 0.23 -10.74 0.82
CA ALA A 147 0.91 -10.58 -0.46
C ALA A 147 0.06 -11.02 -1.67
N LYS A 148 -1.17 -11.51 -1.43
CA LYS A 148 -2.20 -11.75 -2.44
C LYS A 148 -3.60 -11.36 -1.94
N GLY A 149 -4.52 -11.14 -2.88
CA GLY A 149 -5.95 -10.96 -2.59
C GLY A 149 -6.62 -12.27 -2.19
N GLY A 150 -7.75 -12.18 -1.46
CA GLY A 150 -8.59 -13.35 -1.16
C GLY A 150 -8.12 -14.25 -0.02
N VAL A 151 -7.04 -13.92 0.71
CA VAL A 151 -6.60 -14.70 1.90
C VAL A 151 -7.44 -14.46 3.16
N GLY A 152 -8.45 -13.58 3.10
CA GLY A 152 -9.25 -13.21 4.26
C GLY A 152 -8.59 -12.20 5.21
N LYS A 153 -7.63 -11.40 4.72
CA LYS A 153 -6.93 -10.34 5.48
C LYS A 153 -7.89 -9.45 6.30
N SER A 154 -8.87 -8.83 5.66
CA SER A 154 -9.83 -7.94 6.34
C SER A 154 -10.69 -8.67 7.37
N SER A 155 -11.06 -9.93 7.11
CA SER A 155 -11.77 -10.76 8.08
C SER A 155 -10.90 -11.07 9.30
N VAL A 156 -9.61 -11.34 9.09
CA VAL A 156 -8.64 -11.51 10.18
C VAL A 156 -8.49 -10.20 10.95
N THR A 157 -8.33 -9.06 10.28
CA THR A 157 -8.23 -7.73 10.91
C THR A 157 -9.43 -7.44 11.80
N ALA A 158 -10.65 -7.62 11.30
CA ALA A 158 -11.88 -7.34 12.04
C ALA A 158 -12.01 -8.20 13.31
N ASN A 159 -11.80 -9.51 13.19
CA ASN A 159 -11.92 -10.42 14.34
C ASN A 159 -10.77 -10.25 15.33
N LEU A 160 -9.55 -9.98 14.86
CA LEU A 160 -8.41 -9.72 15.72
C LEU A 160 -8.58 -8.43 16.53
N ALA A 161 -9.11 -7.38 15.91
CA ALA A 161 -9.40 -6.12 16.59
C ALA A 161 -10.39 -6.32 17.74
N VAL A 162 -11.48 -7.05 17.50
CA VAL A 162 -12.47 -7.36 18.53
C VAL A 162 -11.89 -8.30 19.60
N ALA A 163 -11.04 -9.27 19.24
CA ALA A 163 -10.35 -10.12 20.21
C ALA A 163 -9.45 -9.31 21.15
N CYS A 164 -8.67 -8.37 20.62
CA CYS A 164 -7.86 -7.46 21.44
C CYS A 164 -8.74 -6.58 22.36
N ALA A 165 -9.87 -6.08 21.86
CA ALA A 165 -10.80 -5.30 22.69
C ALA A 165 -11.45 -6.14 23.81
N GLN A 166 -11.77 -7.42 23.55
CA GLN A 166 -12.25 -8.36 24.56
C GLN A 166 -11.20 -8.64 25.65
N LEU A 167 -9.90 -8.47 25.34
CA LEU A 167 -8.79 -8.52 26.30
C LEU A 167 -8.58 -7.18 27.05
N GLY A 168 -9.44 -6.18 26.82
CA GLY A 168 -9.45 -4.91 27.55
C GLY A 168 -8.71 -3.75 26.89
N LEU A 169 -8.22 -3.92 25.65
CA LEU A 169 -7.50 -2.88 24.93
C LEU A 169 -8.46 -1.91 24.23
N LYS A 170 -8.06 -0.64 24.11
CA LYS A 170 -8.72 0.35 23.25
C LYS A 170 -8.21 0.17 21.83
N VAL A 171 -9.08 -0.27 20.93
CA VAL A 171 -8.68 -0.70 19.58
C VAL A 171 -9.35 0.16 18.50
N GLY A 172 -8.56 0.49 17.49
CA GLY A 172 -9.06 1.06 16.23
C GLY A 172 -8.68 0.22 15.01
N ILE A 173 -9.42 0.42 13.92
CA ILE A 173 -9.11 -0.10 12.58
C ILE A 173 -9.11 1.04 11.58
N LEU A 174 -8.00 1.22 10.88
CA LEU A 174 -7.89 2.03 9.68
C LEU A 174 -7.89 1.11 8.44
N ASP A 175 -8.97 1.12 7.69
CA ASP A 175 -9.10 0.39 6.43
C ASP A 175 -8.57 1.23 5.27
N THR A 176 -7.49 0.73 4.66
CA THR A 176 -6.81 1.40 3.55
C THR A 176 -6.99 0.65 2.22
N ASP A 177 -7.82 -0.40 2.18
CA ASP A 177 -8.09 -1.18 0.97
C ASP A 177 -9.11 -0.46 0.08
N VAL A 178 -8.63 0.49 -0.74
CA VAL A 178 -9.49 1.35 -1.56
C VAL A 178 -10.27 0.62 -2.66
N TYR A 179 -9.77 -0.54 -3.10
CA TYR A 179 -10.40 -1.28 -4.20
C TYR A 179 -11.45 -2.28 -3.74
N GLY A 180 -11.52 -2.55 -2.43
CA GLY A 180 -12.47 -3.49 -1.85
C GLY A 180 -12.63 -3.27 -0.34
N PRO A 181 -13.05 -2.05 0.09
CA PRO A 181 -13.19 -1.75 1.51
C PRO A 181 -14.22 -2.70 2.10
N SER A 182 -13.79 -3.49 3.07
CA SER A 182 -14.59 -4.58 3.63
C SER A 182 -14.97 -4.33 5.09
N ILE A 183 -14.23 -3.46 5.78
CA ILE A 183 -14.44 -3.17 7.20
C ILE A 183 -15.82 -2.54 7.47
N PRO A 184 -16.33 -1.57 6.68
CA PRO A 184 -17.68 -1.03 6.86
C PRO A 184 -18.76 -2.12 6.89
N THR A 185 -18.70 -3.05 5.93
CA THR A 185 -19.66 -4.16 5.84
C THR A 185 -19.52 -5.11 7.01
N MET A 186 -18.29 -5.49 7.37
CA MET A 186 -18.01 -6.43 8.48
C MET A 186 -18.41 -5.92 9.86
N PHE A 187 -18.58 -4.60 10.02
CA PHE A 187 -19.01 -3.95 11.26
C PHE A 187 -20.47 -3.45 11.21
N GLY A 188 -21.18 -3.67 10.10
CA GLY A 188 -22.57 -3.24 9.95
C GLY A 188 -22.73 -1.72 9.87
N SER A 189 -21.72 -1.03 9.35
CA SER A 189 -21.61 0.43 9.34
C SER A 189 -21.52 1.04 7.95
N SER A 190 -21.80 0.26 6.88
CA SER A 190 -21.67 0.73 5.49
C SER A 190 -22.56 1.92 5.12
N GLU A 191 -23.67 2.13 5.81
CA GLU A 191 -24.59 3.26 5.58
C GLU A 191 -24.29 4.48 6.47
N ILE A 192 -23.20 4.44 7.26
CA ILE A 192 -22.85 5.50 8.19
C ILE A 192 -21.74 6.37 7.60
N GLU A 193 -21.99 7.67 7.52
CA GLU A 193 -20.99 8.66 7.14
C GLU A 193 -20.28 9.24 8.37
N PRO A 194 -18.94 9.37 8.36
CA PRO A 194 -18.19 9.97 9.46
C PRO A 194 -18.47 11.47 9.53
N GLN A 195 -18.87 11.92 10.72
CA GLN A 195 -19.04 13.34 11.00
C GLN A 195 -17.69 14.03 11.18
N GLN A 196 -17.66 15.34 10.96
CA GLN A 196 -16.51 16.18 11.32
C GLN A 196 -16.75 16.87 12.67
N ASN A 197 -15.71 16.95 13.49
CA ASN A 197 -15.71 17.75 14.70
C ASN A 197 -15.53 19.26 14.37
N LYS A 198 -15.55 20.12 15.41
CA LYS A 198 -15.40 21.58 15.25
C LYS A 198 -14.04 22.01 14.65
N GLU A 199 -13.03 21.15 14.71
CA GLU A 199 -11.68 21.37 14.18
C GLU A 199 -11.54 20.85 12.74
N GLY A 200 -12.60 20.28 12.16
CA GLY A 200 -12.60 19.67 10.82
C GLY A 200 -12.01 18.26 10.77
N LYS A 201 -11.74 17.61 11.92
CA LYS A 201 -11.29 16.21 11.97
C LYS A 201 -12.46 15.26 11.84
N LEU A 202 -12.26 14.16 11.12
CA LEU A 202 -13.20 13.06 11.00
C LEU A 202 -13.31 12.30 12.33
N ILE A 203 -14.53 12.09 12.79
CA ILE A 203 -14.84 11.28 13.95
C ILE A 203 -14.95 9.83 13.48
N PRO A 204 -14.15 8.89 14.03
CA PRO A 204 -14.23 7.48 13.64
C PRO A 204 -15.56 6.87 14.05
N ILE A 205 -16.07 5.95 13.23
CA ILE A 205 -17.33 5.24 13.50
C ILE A 205 -17.05 4.13 14.51
N GLU A 206 -17.76 4.15 15.62
CA GLU A 206 -17.64 3.13 16.66
C GLU A 206 -18.67 2.02 16.45
N ALA A 207 -18.19 0.78 16.35
CA ALA A 207 -19.02 -0.40 16.24
C ALA A 207 -18.36 -1.58 16.96
N HIS A 208 -19.14 -2.35 17.72
CA HIS A 208 -18.65 -3.51 18.50
C HIS A 208 -17.47 -3.19 19.44
N GLY A 209 -17.41 -1.96 19.97
CA GLY A 209 -16.32 -1.48 20.84
C GLY A 209 -15.04 -1.12 20.10
N ILE A 210 -15.08 -1.03 18.77
CA ILE A 210 -13.94 -0.71 17.90
C ILE A 210 -14.18 0.61 17.19
N LYS A 211 -13.19 1.49 17.20
CA LYS A 211 -13.20 2.70 16.37
C LYS A 211 -12.75 2.35 14.95
N THR A 212 -13.54 2.68 13.95
CA THR A 212 -13.25 2.34 12.56
C THR A 212 -13.20 3.59 11.69
N MET A 213 -12.25 3.62 10.75
CA MET A 213 -12.23 4.56 9.65
C MET A 213 -11.88 3.80 8.38
N SER A 214 -12.63 4.02 7.32
CA SER A 214 -12.44 3.38 6.02
C SER A 214 -12.66 4.39 4.91
N ILE A 215 -11.90 4.23 3.84
CA ILE A 215 -12.19 4.92 2.58
C ILE A 215 -13.58 4.57 2.04
N GLY A 216 -14.12 3.40 2.40
CA GLY A 216 -15.48 2.98 2.05
C GLY A 216 -16.57 3.81 2.71
N TYR A 217 -16.28 4.55 3.78
CA TYR A 217 -17.23 5.53 4.35
C TYR A 217 -17.23 6.87 3.62
N LEU A 218 -16.16 7.16 2.86
CA LEU A 218 -15.94 8.43 2.18
C LEU A 218 -16.21 8.32 0.67
N ALA A 219 -16.29 7.09 0.15
CA ALA A 219 -16.55 6.81 -1.25
C ALA A 219 -18.06 6.75 -1.48
N ASP A 220 -18.56 7.61 -2.36
CA ASP A 220 -19.94 7.53 -2.85
C ASP A 220 -20.08 6.27 -3.72
N THR A 221 -20.91 5.32 -3.29
CA THR A 221 -21.07 4.01 -3.94
C THR A 221 -21.60 4.09 -5.36
N ASP A 222 -22.25 5.21 -5.72
CA ASP A 222 -22.89 5.41 -7.02
C ASP A 222 -22.06 6.26 -8.00
N ALA A 223 -20.97 6.86 -7.55
CA ALA A 223 -20.10 7.67 -8.40
C ALA A 223 -18.85 6.87 -8.84
N PRO A 224 -18.54 6.76 -10.16
CA PRO A 224 -17.30 6.16 -10.62
C PRO A 224 -16.11 7.05 -10.24
N MET A 225 -15.61 6.90 -9.01
CA MET A 225 -14.40 7.56 -8.54
C MET A 225 -13.17 6.86 -9.12
N ILE A 226 -12.38 7.60 -9.90
CA ILE A 226 -11.10 7.11 -10.42
C ILE A 226 -10.04 7.25 -9.32
N TRP A 227 -9.94 6.23 -8.46
CA TRP A 227 -8.90 6.12 -7.43
C TRP A 227 -7.53 5.79 -8.06
N ARG A 228 -6.87 6.81 -8.61
CA ARG A 228 -5.46 6.71 -9.04
C ARG A 228 -4.53 6.71 -7.82
N GLY A 229 -3.36 6.04 -7.92
CA GLY A 229 -2.42 5.85 -6.82
C GLY A 229 -2.11 7.09 -5.97
N PRO A 230 -1.82 8.27 -6.55
CA PRO A 230 -1.57 9.49 -5.76
C PRO A 230 -2.77 9.95 -4.92
N VAL A 231 -4.00 9.79 -5.43
CA VAL A 231 -5.23 10.15 -4.72
C VAL A 231 -5.44 9.20 -3.54
N VAL A 232 -5.26 7.90 -3.76
CA VAL A 232 -5.33 6.87 -2.71
C VAL A 232 -4.32 7.15 -1.60
N VAL A 233 -3.06 7.40 -1.97
CA VAL A 233 -2.01 7.71 -1.00
C VAL A 233 -2.34 9.00 -0.25
N SER A 234 -2.87 10.03 -0.91
CA SER A 234 -3.30 11.26 -0.26
C SER A 234 -4.43 11.02 0.74
N ALA A 235 -5.47 10.27 0.36
CA ALA A 235 -6.60 9.96 1.22
C ALA A 235 -6.18 9.14 2.45
N ILE A 236 -5.31 8.14 2.28
CA ILE A 236 -4.73 7.38 3.39
C ILE A 236 -3.95 8.31 4.33
N ASN A 237 -3.13 9.23 3.80
CA ASN A 237 -2.41 10.20 4.63
C ASN A 237 -3.35 11.15 5.37
N GLN A 238 -4.46 11.55 4.75
CA GLN A 238 -5.49 12.36 5.37
C GLN A 238 -6.17 11.58 6.51
N MET A 239 -6.59 10.34 6.29
CA MET A 239 -7.17 9.49 7.34
C MET A 239 -6.20 9.20 8.49
N MET A 240 -4.89 9.14 8.22
CA MET A 240 -3.89 9.03 9.29
C MET A 240 -3.76 10.31 10.11
N LYS A 241 -3.96 11.50 9.55
CA LYS A 241 -3.70 12.78 10.24
C LYS A 241 -4.95 13.43 10.83
N ASP A 242 -6.06 13.35 10.09
CA ASP A 242 -7.26 14.14 10.29
C ASP A 242 -8.41 13.32 10.87
N VAL A 243 -8.10 12.22 11.57
CA VAL A 243 -9.07 11.39 12.29
C VAL A 243 -8.86 11.53 13.80
N GLU A 244 -9.95 11.74 14.53
CA GLU A 244 -9.95 11.84 15.99
C GLU A 244 -9.98 10.46 16.65
N TRP A 245 -8.85 9.73 16.54
CA TRP A 245 -8.72 8.40 17.16
C TRP A 245 -8.86 8.44 18.70
N GLY A 246 -8.49 9.56 19.32
CA GLY A 246 -8.38 9.67 20.77
C GLY A 246 -7.22 8.80 21.29
N ASN A 247 -7.40 8.18 22.45
CA ASN A 247 -6.39 7.29 23.04
C ASN A 247 -6.68 5.83 22.66
N LEU A 248 -5.78 5.21 21.91
CA LEU A 248 -5.82 3.80 21.51
C LEU A 248 -4.56 3.07 21.98
N ASP A 249 -4.76 1.85 22.46
CA ASP A 249 -3.65 0.92 22.73
C ASP A 249 -3.13 0.34 21.42
N ILE A 250 -4.03 -0.03 20.50
CA ILE A 250 -3.69 -0.58 19.19
C ILE A 250 -4.54 0.07 18.09
N LEU A 251 -3.90 0.49 17.00
CA LEU A 251 -4.52 0.79 15.73
C LEU A 251 -4.08 -0.24 14.68
N PHE A 252 -5.00 -1.10 14.27
CA PHE A 252 -4.78 -2.01 13.16
C PHE A 252 -4.95 -1.27 11.83
N VAL A 253 -4.03 -1.47 10.90
CA VAL A 253 -4.12 -0.90 9.55
C VAL A 253 -4.35 -2.04 8.57
N ASP A 254 -5.57 -2.14 8.03
CA ASP A 254 -5.91 -3.13 7.01
C ASP A 254 -5.35 -2.65 5.66
N THR A 255 -4.23 -3.23 5.21
CA THR A 255 -3.53 -2.75 4.02
C THR A 255 -4.19 -3.26 2.74
N PRO A 256 -4.04 -2.63 1.57
CA PRO A 256 -4.37 -3.29 0.30
C PRO A 256 -3.58 -4.60 0.13
N PRO A 257 -4.06 -5.54 -0.70
CA PRO A 257 -3.33 -6.77 -1.01
C PRO A 257 -2.09 -6.49 -1.88
N GLY A 258 -1.11 -7.39 -1.80
CA GLY A 258 0.07 -7.40 -2.66
C GLY A 258 1.33 -6.95 -1.93
N THR A 259 2.29 -6.42 -2.69
CA THR A 259 3.44 -5.64 -2.20
C THR A 259 3.67 -4.43 -3.11
N GLY A 260 2.58 -3.83 -3.59
CA GLY A 260 2.58 -2.73 -4.54
C GLY A 260 2.83 -1.36 -3.89
N ASP A 261 2.82 -0.32 -4.71
CA ASP A 261 3.23 1.03 -4.30
C ASP A 261 2.42 1.62 -3.14
N ILE A 262 1.13 1.29 -3.02
CA ILE A 262 0.28 1.81 -1.93
C ILE A 262 0.73 1.26 -0.58
N GLN A 263 0.97 -0.05 -0.50
CA GLN A 263 1.39 -0.70 0.74
C GLN A 263 2.83 -0.32 1.11
N LEU A 264 3.72 -0.20 0.11
CA LEU A 264 5.07 0.31 0.34
C LEU A 264 5.05 1.76 0.84
N SER A 265 4.22 2.61 0.24
CA SER A 265 4.04 4.00 0.66
C SER A 265 3.49 4.10 2.09
N LEU A 266 2.51 3.26 2.44
CA LEU A 266 2.02 3.14 3.81
C LEU A 266 3.13 2.71 4.77
N ALA A 267 3.88 1.65 4.44
CA ALA A 267 4.96 1.14 5.27
C ALA A 267 6.14 2.13 5.44
N GLN A 268 6.36 3.01 4.45
CA GLN A 268 7.39 4.05 4.51
C GLN A 268 6.97 5.30 5.31
N ARG A 269 5.67 5.64 5.29
CA ARG A 269 5.16 6.90 5.84
C ARG A 269 4.51 6.73 7.21
N ALA A 270 3.85 5.60 7.45
CA ALA A 270 3.16 5.34 8.70
C ALA A 270 4.16 4.96 9.81
N PRO A 271 3.97 5.43 11.05
CA PRO A 271 4.81 5.08 12.19
C PRO A 271 4.48 3.67 12.70
N LEU A 272 4.64 2.65 11.87
CA LEU A 272 4.30 1.26 12.21
C LEU A 272 5.19 0.73 13.34
N THR A 273 4.55 0.25 14.41
CA THR A 273 5.19 -0.50 15.50
C THR A 273 5.56 -1.91 15.05
N GLY A 274 4.76 -2.50 14.17
CA GLY A 274 5.03 -3.81 13.59
C GLY A 274 4.06 -4.19 12.47
N ALA A 275 4.28 -5.35 11.88
CA ALA A 275 3.42 -5.90 10.84
C ALA A 275 3.08 -7.38 11.10
N VAL A 276 1.85 -7.77 10.81
CA VAL A 276 1.39 -9.16 10.81
C VAL A 276 1.08 -9.56 9.36
N ILE A 277 1.59 -10.70 8.94
CA ILE A 277 1.35 -11.24 7.59
C ILE A 277 0.24 -12.29 7.66
N VAL A 278 -0.80 -12.13 6.85
CA VAL A 278 -1.86 -13.14 6.66
C VAL A 278 -1.59 -13.90 5.37
N SER A 279 -1.56 -15.23 5.45
CA SER A 279 -1.38 -16.11 4.28
C SER A 279 -2.28 -17.34 4.37
N THR A 280 -2.19 -18.23 3.37
CA THR A 280 -2.87 -19.53 3.34
C THR A 280 -1.83 -20.65 3.21
N PRO A 281 -2.17 -21.93 3.51
CA PRO A 281 -1.20 -23.03 3.52
C PRO A 281 -0.57 -23.38 2.16
N GLN A 282 -1.08 -22.81 1.07
CA GLN A 282 -0.70 -23.15 -0.30
C GLN A 282 0.78 -22.82 -0.55
N GLU A 283 1.53 -23.74 -1.18
CA GLU A 283 2.95 -23.55 -1.47
C GLU A 283 3.25 -22.30 -2.32
N ILE A 284 2.35 -21.93 -3.23
CA ILE A 284 2.49 -20.72 -4.06
C ILE A 284 2.43 -19.45 -3.19
N ALA A 285 1.72 -19.49 -2.06
CA ALA A 285 1.60 -18.38 -1.12
C ALA A 285 2.87 -18.14 -0.28
N LEU A 286 3.86 -19.05 -0.32
CA LEU A 286 5.11 -18.90 0.44
C LEU A 286 6.01 -17.83 -0.15
N ALA A 287 6.06 -17.73 -1.49
CA ALA A 287 6.78 -16.66 -2.17
C ALA A 287 6.21 -15.28 -1.82
N ASP A 288 4.89 -15.22 -1.66
CA ASP A 288 4.14 -14.03 -1.27
C ASP A 288 4.52 -13.60 0.16
N VAL A 289 4.53 -14.53 1.12
CA VAL A 289 5.01 -14.25 2.50
C VAL A 289 6.44 -13.71 2.50
N ARG A 290 7.36 -14.33 1.74
CA ARG A 290 8.76 -13.87 1.63
C ARG A 290 8.85 -12.43 1.11
N ARG A 291 8.04 -12.06 0.12
CA ARG A 291 7.99 -10.69 -0.43
C ARG A 291 7.46 -9.69 0.61
N GLY A 292 6.38 -10.04 1.32
CA GLY A 292 5.82 -9.20 2.38
C GLY A 292 6.83 -8.94 3.49
N VAL A 293 7.50 -10.00 3.97
CA VAL A 293 8.56 -9.91 4.99
C VAL A 293 9.73 -9.04 4.50
N ALA A 294 10.20 -9.26 3.27
CA ALA A 294 11.28 -8.47 2.68
C ALA A 294 10.92 -6.97 2.55
N MET A 295 9.65 -6.65 2.26
CA MET A 295 9.18 -5.27 2.17
C MET A 295 9.25 -4.57 3.54
N PHE A 296 8.72 -5.19 4.60
CA PHE A 296 8.76 -4.60 5.95
C PHE A 296 10.17 -4.50 6.52
N HIS A 297 11.07 -5.45 6.19
CA HIS A 297 12.49 -5.30 6.52
C HIS A 297 13.11 -4.07 5.86
N LYS A 298 12.79 -3.79 4.59
CA LYS A 298 13.30 -2.59 3.89
C LYS A 298 12.77 -1.29 4.51
N THR A 299 11.56 -1.29 5.07
CA THR A 299 10.99 -0.12 5.77
C THR A 299 11.36 -0.08 7.27
N HIS A 300 12.17 -1.02 7.75
CA HIS A 300 12.56 -1.16 9.15
C HIS A 300 11.35 -1.27 10.09
N THR A 301 10.33 -1.99 9.64
CA THR A 301 9.14 -2.36 10.42
C THR A 301 9.32 -3.83 10.84
N PRO A 302 9.27 -4.16 12.14
CA PRO A 302 9.41 -5.55 12.59
C PRO A 302 8.18 -6.36 12.17
N VAL A 303 8.39 -7.57 11.68
CA VAL A 303 7.31 -8.53 11.44
C VAL A 303 7.02 -9.24 12.75
N LEU A 304 5.86 -8.97 13.35
CA LEU A 304 5.41 -9.56 14.62
C LEU A 304 5.05 -11.04 14.45
N GLY A 305 4.68 -11.46 13.24
CA GLY A 305 4.56 -12.86 12.88
C GLY A 305 3.63 -13.10 11.70
N ILE A 306 3.37 -14.38 11.45
CA ILE A 306 2.48 -14.85 10.38
C ILE A 306 1.27 -15.56 10.96
N ILE A 307 0.09 -15.29 10.40
CA ILE A 307 -1.15 -16.02 10.62
C ILE A 307 -1.44 -16.86 9.37
N GLU A 308 -1.64 -18.16 9.55
CA GLU A 308 -2.14 -19.05 8.49
C GLU A 308 -3.67 -19.10 8.52
N ASN A 309 -4.32 -18.40 7.61
CA ASN A 309 -5.76 -18.44 7.46
C ASN A 309 -6.20 -19.57 6.53
N MET A 310 -7.44 -20.02 6.68
CA MET A 310 -8.02 -21.11 5.89
C MET A 310 -7.21 -22.40 5.98
N ALA A 311 -6.66 -22.69 7.17
CA ALA A 311 -5.72 -23.78 7.39
C ALA A 311 -6.39 -25.16 7.25
N TRP A 312 -7.58 -25.33 7.83
CA TRP A 312 -8.37 -26.56 7.71
C TRP A 312 -9.87 -26.26 7.72
N PHE A 313 -10.66 -27.27 7.40
CA PHE A 313 -12.11 -27.29 7.58
C PHE A 313 -12.48 -28.50 8.44
N ASP A 314 -13.17 -28.27 9.56
CA ASP A 314 -13.76 -29.33 10.36
C ASP A 314 -15.19 -29.58 9.85
N ASP A 315 -15.44 -30.76 9.28
CA ASP A 315 -16.76 -31.11 8.77
C ASP A 315 -17.75 -31.29 9.93
N PRO A 316 -18.83 -30.48 10.02
CA PRO A 316 -19.78 -30.57 11.12
C PRO A 316 -20.59 -31.88 11.13
N VAL A 317 -20.60 -32.64 10.03
CA VAL A 317 -21.34 -33.92 9.92
C VAL A 317 -20.44 -35.09 10.29
N SER A 318 -19.24 -35.17 9.69
CA SER A 318 -18.33 -36.31 9.92
C SER A 318 -17.33 -36.10 11.07
N ASN A 319 -17.20 -34.88 11.61
CA ASN A 319 -16.16 -34.47 12.55
C ASN A 319 -14.72 -34.70 12.06
N ASN A 320 -14.54 -34.88 10.74
CA ASN A 320 -13.23 -35.02 10.13
C ASN A 320 -12.62 -33.66 9.82
N ARG A 321 -11.34 -33.52 10.11
CA ARG A 321 -10.53 -32.37 9.72
C ARG A 321 -9.98 -32.58 8.31
N THR A 322 -10.18 -31.59 7.45
CA THR A 322 -9.69 -31.60 6.07
C THR A 322 -8.82 -30.37 5.78
N TYR A 323 -7.60 -30.59 5.28
CA TYR A 323 -6.67 -29.54 4.87
C TYR A 323 -6.84 -29.21 3.38
N ILE A 324 -7.91 -28.48 3.06
CA ILE A 324 -8.34 -28.21 1.67
C ILE A 324 -7.22 -27.59 0.82
N PHE A 325 -6.38 -26.76 1.45
CA PHE A 325 -5.36 -25.97 0.76
C PHE A 325 -3.92 -26.40 1.08
N GLY A 326 -3.74 -27.56 1.71
CA GLY A 326 -2.47 -28.01 2.28
C GLY A 326 -2.35 -27.70 3.77
N GLU A 327 -1.23 -28.10 4.37
CA GLU A 327 -1.01 -28.03 5.83
C GLU A 327 0.34 -27.39 6.16
N GLY A 328 0.29 -26.35 7.01
CA GLY A 328 1.45 -25.76 7.68
C GLY A 328 2.44 -25.06 6.75
N GLY A 329 2.01 -24.58 5.58
CA GLY A 329 2.87 -23.89 4.64
C GLY A 329 3.45 -22.60 5.23
N ALA A 330 2.59 -21.73 5.75
CA ALA A 330 2.98 -20.48 6.39
C ALA A 330 3.79 -20.73 7.66
N LYS A 331 3.49 -21.79 8.43
CA LYS A 331 4.30 -22.19 9.60
C LYS A 331 5.73 -22.56 9.20
N LYS A 332 5.90 -23.44 8.22
CA LYS A 332 7.24 -23.81 7.67
C LYS A 332 7.99 -22.59 7.13
N THR A 333 7.26 -21.62 6.56
CA THR A 333 7.88 -20.39 6.06
C THR A 333 8.29 -19.45 7.19
N ALA A 334 7.50 -19.35 8.26
CA ALA A 334 7.86 -18.60 9.44
C ALA A 334 9.17 -19.14 10.05
N GLU A 335 9.28 -20.46 10.19
CA GLU A 335 10.49 -21.15 10.65
C GLU A 335 11.69 -20.88 9.72
N ALA A 336 11.50 -20.98 8.40
CA ALA A 336 12.57 -20.75 7.42
C ALA A 336 13.05 -19.29 7.36
N LEU A 337 12.20 -18.34 7.76
CA LEU A 337 12.51 -16.90 7.77
C LEU A 337 12.91 -16.39 9.17
N ASP A 338 12.93 -17.27 10.19
CA ASP A 338 13.21 -16.92 11.59
C ASP A 338 12.27 -15.80 12.11
N ILE A 339 10.97 -15.93 11.82
CA ILE A 339 9.93 -15.01 12.30
C ILE A 339 8.83 -15.77 13.06
N PRO A 340 8.12 -15.11 13.99
CA PRO A 340 7.11 -15.79 14.80
C PRO A 340 5.94 -16.33 13.96
N PHE A 341 5.44 -17.49 14.38
CA PHE A 341 4.19 -18.05 13.87
C PHE A 341 3.09 -17.82 14.90
N LEU A 342 2.10 -16.99 14.57
CA LEU A 342 1.08 -16.55 15.55
C LEU A 342 -0.03 -17.58 15.72
N GLY A 343 -0.31 -18.37 14.68
CA GLY A 343 -1.31 -19.43 14.74
C GLY A 343 -1.99 -19.69 13.41
N GLU A 344 -2.92 -20.64 13.46
CA GLU A 344 -3.71 -21.10 12.34
C GLU A 344 -5.20 -20.81 12.59
N LEU A 345 -5.93 -20.48 11.53
CA LEU A 345 -7.37 -20.20 11.57
C LEU A 345 -8.14 -21.16 10.63
N PRO A 346 -9.23 -21.78 11.11
CA PRO A 346 -10.06 -22.65 10.29
C PRO A 346 -10.91 -21.88 9.27
N ILE A 347 -11.32 -22.59 8.22
CA ILE A 347 -12.43 -22.21 7.36
C ILE A 347 -13.72 -22.48 8.13
N VAL A 348 -14.39 -21.42 8.57
CA VAL A 348 -15.67 -21.56 9.28
C VAL A 348 -16.75 -20.80 8.53
N PRO A 349 -17.80 -21.49 8.03
CA PRO A 349 -18.89 -20.84 7.29
C PRO A 349 -19.57 -19.70 8.08
N LYS A 350 -19.57 -19.80 9.41
CA LYS A 350 -20.08 -18.77 10.32
C LYS A 350 -19.29 -17.46 10.22
N ILE A 351 -17.96 -17.48 10.03
CA ILE A 351 -17.16 -16.25 9.85
C ILE A 351 -17.66 -15.45 8.66
N ARG A 352 -17.94 -16.13 7.55
CA ARG A 352 -18.47 -15.50 6.34
C ARG A 352 -19.89 -14.97 6.59
N LYS A 353 -20.79 -15.77 7.17
CA LYS A 353 -22.17 -15.33 7.46
C LYS A 353 -22.23 -14.13 8.39
N ASP A 354 -21.44 -14.15 9.45
CA ASP A 354 -21.45 -13.10 10.47
C ASP A 354 -20.83 -11.81 9.90
N ALA A 355 -19.77 -11.92 9.08
CA ALA A 355 -19.20 -10.79 8.32
C ALA A 355 -20.23 -10.14 7.38
N ASP A 356 -21.00 -10.93 6.61
CA ASP A 356 -22.06 -10.41 5.73
C ASP A 356 -23.17 -9.68 6.52
N ASN A 357 -23.39 -10.09 7.78
CA ASN A 357 -24.38 -9.50 8.69
C ASN A 357 -23.81 -8.37 9.55
N GLY A 358 -22.57 -7.93 9.32
CA GLY A 358 -21.94 -6.84 10.06
C GLY A 358 -21.63 -7.15 11.52
N THR A 359 -21.42 -8.42 11.85
CA THR A 359 -21.09 -8.87 13.21
C THR A 359 -19.79 -9.69 13.17
N PRO A 360 -18.68 -9.22 13.75
CA PRO A 360 -17.46 -10.03 13.82
C PRO A 360 -17.68 -11.37 14.54
N ALA A 361 -17.22 -12.46 13.94
CA ALA A 361 -17.48 -13.83 14.37
C ALA A 361 -16.98 -14.17 15.78
N VAL A 362 -15.89 -13.51 16.22
CA VAL A 362 -15.32 -13.61 17.57
C VAL A 362 -16.27 -13.14 18.68
N LEU A 363 -17.36 -12.43 18.35
CA LEU A 363 -18.40 -12.05 19.31
C LEU A 363 -19.25 -13.25 19.76
N THR A 364 -19.25 -14.35 19.00
CA THR A 364 -19.91 -15.60 19.41
C THR A 364 -18.89 -16.55 20.03
N ASN A 365 -19.20 -17.08 21.21
CA ASN A 365 -18.34 -18.06 21.88
C ASN A 365 -18.15 -19.32 21.00
N GLY A 366 -16.91 -19.82 20.95
CA GLY A 366 -16.57 -21.05 20.26
C GLY A 366 -15.13 -21.11 19.75
N PRO A 367 -14.77 -22.15 18.97
CA PRO A 367 -13.38 -22.40 18.57
C PRO A 367 -12.72 -21.24 17.81
N VAL A 368 -13.50 -20.50 17.01
CA VAL A 368 -13.01 -19.30 16.30
C VAL A 368 -12.57 -18.23 17.29
N GLN A 369 -13.36 -18.00 18.34
CA GLN A 369 -13.03 -17.00 19.36
C GLN A 369 -11.73 -17.37 20.06
N ASP A 370 -11.58 -18.64 20.44
CA ASP A 370 -10.37 -19.12 21.10
C ASP A 370 -9.11 -18.95 20.23
N SER A 371 -9.19 -19.28 18.94
CA SER A 371 -8.06 -19.09 18.02
C SER A 371 -7.68 -17.60 17.88
N PHE A 372 -8.65 -16.70 17.72
CA PHE A 372 -8.36 -15.26 17.64
C PHE A 372 -7.84 -14.69 18.97
N ARG A 373 -8.36 -15.16 20.12
CA ARG A 373 -7.88 -14.76 21.44
C ARG A 373 -6.41 -15.14 21.64
N LEU A 374 -6.02 -16.38 21.29
CA LEU A 374 -4.63 -16.84 21.39
C LEU A 374 -3.69 -16.01 20.50
N ILE A 375 -4.11 -15.69 19.28
CA ILE A 375 -3.34 -14.82 18.37
C ILE A 375 -3.22 -13.41 18.95
N ALA A 376 -4.31 -12.85 19.50
CA ALA A 376 -4.31 -11.53 20.14
C ALA A 376 -3.36 -11.47 21.34
N GLU A 377 -3.39 -12.47 22.22
CA GLU A 377 -2.48 -12.59 23.37
C GLU A 377 -1.00 -12.59 22.92
N GLN A 378 -0.67 -13.31 21.84
CA GLN A 378 0.70 -13.32 21.30
C GLN A 378 1.12 -11.96 20.73
N ILE A 379 0.20 -11.28 20.01
CA ILE A 379 0.48 -9.94 19.48
C ILE A 379 0.71 -8.96 20.63
N ILE A 380 -0.14 -8.96 21.66
CA ILE A 380 0.00 -8.10 22.83
C ILE A 380 1.35 -8.38 23.53
N ALA A 381 1.68 -9.64 23.78
CA ALA A 381 2.96 -10.01 24.38
C ALA A 381 4.18 -9.54 23.55
N SER A 382 4.06 -9.52 22.22
CA SER A 382 5.12 -9.03 21.33
C SER A 382 5.33 -7.50 21.42
N LEU A 383 4.30 -6.74 21.81
CA LEU A 383 4.40 -5.29 22.00
C LEU A 383 5.10 -4.94 23.31
N ASP A 384 4.92 -5.77 24.35
CA ASP A 384 5.53 -5.59 25.67
C ASP A 384 6.99 -6.08 25.72
N ALA A 385 7.41 -6.91 24.77
CA ALA A 385 8.78 -7.41 24.70
C ALA A 385 9.78 -6.26 24.43
N PRO A 386 10.92 -6.19 25.18
CA PRO A 386 11.96 -5.22 24.88
C PRO A 386 12.40 -5.36 23.42
N GLN A 387 12.32 -4.29 22.64
CA GLN A 387 12.81 -4.19 21.26
C GLN A 387 14.36 -4.22 21.25
N GLY A 388 14.94 -5.33 21.69
CA GLY A 388 16.37 -5.60 21.64
C GLY A 388 16.69 -6.38 20.37
N LYS A 389 17.52 -5.81 19.49
CA LYS A 389 18.19 -6.59 18.44
C LYS A 389 18.83 -7.80 19.12
N ALA A 390 18.45 -9.01 18.72
CA ALA A 390 19.22 -10.19 19.06
C ALA A 390 20.68 -9.93 18.66
N PRO A 391 21.67 -10.14 19.54
CA PRO A 391 23.06 -9.93 19.19
C PRO A 391 23.41 -10.79 17.97
N PRO A 392 24.19 -10.28 17.01
CA PRO A 392 24.55 -11.04 15.83
C PRO A 392 25.19 -12.35 16.25
N ARG A 393 24.67 -13.46 15.72
CA ARG A 393 25.18 -14.79 15.97
C ARG A 393 26.58 -14.86 15.34
N ILE A 394 27.62 -14.70 16.16
CA ILE A 394 29.01 -14.88 15.74
C ILE A 394 29.21 -16.38 15.53
N ILE A 395 29.23 -16.79 14.27
CA ILE A 395 29.65 -18.15 13.87
C ILE A 395 31.17 -18.09 13.80
N PHE A 396 31.84 -18.82 14.71
CA PHE A 396 33.25 -19.13 14.54
C PHE A 396 33.33 -20.33 13.60
N GLU A 397 33.86 -20.11 12.39
CA GLU A 397 34.41 -21.19 11.55
C GLU A 397 35.77 -21.63 12.08
#